data_AF-A0A935WPX3-F1
#
_entry.id   AF-A0A935WPX3-F1
#
_cell.length_a   1.000
_cell.length_b   1.000
_cell.length_c   1.000
_cell.angle_alpha   90.00
_cell.angle_beta   90.00
_cell.angle_gamma   90.00
#
_symmetry.space_group_name_H-M   'P 1'
#
loop_
_entity.id
_entity.type
_entity.pdbx_description
1 polymer ?
#
loop_
_entity_poly.entity_id
_entity_poly.type
_entity_poly.pdbx_seq_one_letter_code
_entity_poly.pdbx_strand_id
1 'polypeptide(L)' 'MSGVSDEQFALLVEIDEKVPLALNPERRLLIETLLTAGLVRPSVGEDAETAPYELTAQASRLLGERGAA' A
#
# COMPACT_ATOMS: atom_id res chain seq x y z
N MET A 1 -17.72 -5.66 -9.72
CA MET A 1 -16.65 -4.66 -9.60
C MET A 1 -15.90 -5.00 -8.33
N SER A 2 -14.75 -5.67 -8.42
CA SER A 2 -13.99 -6.03 -7.21
C SER A 2 -13.17 -4.81 -6.81
N GLY A 3 -13.62 -4.13 -5.76
CA GLY A 3 -12.84 -3.10 -5.07
C GLY A 3 -11.65 -3.72 -4.33
N VAL A 4 -10.80 -2.85 -3.77
CA VAL A 4 -9.67 -3.22 -2.90
C VAL A 4 -10.18 -4.07 -1.73
N SER A 5 -9.60 -5.26 -1.52
CA SER A 5 -9.96 -6.14 -0.40
C SER A 5 -9.60 -5.51 0.95
N ASP A 6 -10.17 -6.00 2.03
CA ASP A 6 -9.88 -5.45 3.36
C ASP A 6 -8.40 -5.64 3.76
N GLU A 7 -7.79 -6.74 3.34
CA GLU A 7 -6.35 -7.00 3.52
C GLU A 7 -5.48 -6.05 2.71
N GLN A 8 -5.86 -5.79 1.46
CA GLN A 8 -5.18 -4.80 0.62
C GLN A 8 -5.33 -3.39 1.18
N PHE A 9 -6.51 -3.07 1.73
CA PHE A 9 -6.76 -1.78 2.36
C PHE A 9 -5.93 -1.60 3.64
N ALA A 10 -5.89 -2.61 4.51
CA ALA A 10 -5.04 -2.61 5.70
C ALA A 10 -3.56 -2.41 5.32
N LEU A 11 -3.09 -3.10 4.28
CA LEU A 11 -1.72 -2.94 3.80
C LEU A 11 -1.45 -1.52 3.26
N LEU A 12 -2.40 -0.89 2.57
CA LEU A 12 -2.25 0.51 2.13
C LEU A 12 -2.14 1.46 3.33
N VAL A 13 -2.88 1.23 4.41
CA VAL A 13 -2.77 2.01 5.65
C VAL A 13 -1.39 1.82 6.30
N GLU A 14 -0.90 0.58 6.39
CA GLU A 14 0.44 0.32 6.94
C GLU A 14 1.56 1.01 6.13
N ILE A 15 1.41 1.05 4.80
CA ILE A 15 2.33 1.76 3.91
C ILE A 15 2.26 3.27 4.13
N ASP A 16 1.05 3.84 4.29
CA ASP A 16 0.85 5.27 4.59
C ASP A 16 1.50 5.67 5.92
N GLU A 17 1.33 4.84 6.94
CA GLU A 17 1.88 5.01 8.28
C GLU A 17 3.38 4.69 8.37
N LYS A 18 4.01 4.28 7.25
CA LYS A 18 5.42 3.83 7.19
C LYS A 18 5.75 2.74 8.22
N VAL A 19 4.79 1.84 8.49
CA VAL A 19 5.01 0.71 9.39
C VAL A 19 6.02 -0.25 8.76
N PRO A 20 7.02 -0.76 9.51
CA PRO A 20 7.96 -1.76 8.99
C PRO A 20 7.23 -2.99 8.45
N LEU A 21 7.31 -3.23 7.14
CA LEU A 21 6.59 -4.31 6.47
C LEU A 21 7.34 -5.64 6.61
N ALA A 22 6.76 -6.58 7.37
CA ALA A 22 7.22 -7.96 7.36
C ALA A 22 6.77 -8.66 6.05
N LEU A 23 7.67 -8.78 5.09
CA LEU A 23 7.41 -9.33 3.74
C LEU A 23 7.39 -10.87 3.72
N ASN A 24 6.36 -11.46 4.33
CA ASN A 24 6.03 -12.88 4.15
C ASN A 24 5.48 -13.15 2.72
N PRO A 25 5.38 -14.41 2.26
CA PRO A 25 4.94 -14.72 0.89
C PRO A 25 3.56 -14.15 0.52
N GLU A 26 2.60 -14.20 1.44
CA GLU A 26 1.24 -13.68 1.22
C GLU A 26 1.23 -12.16 1.04
N ARG A 27 1.94 -11.44 1.91
CA ARG A 27 2.09 -9.98 1.81
C ARG A 27 2.81 -9.57 0.53
N ARG A 28 3.80 -10.33 0.07
CA ARG A 28 4.46 -10.05 -1.22
C ARG A 28 3.46 -10.10 -2.37
N LEU A 29 2.60 -11.10 -2.41
CA LEU A 29 1.54 -11.20 -3.43
C LEU A 29 0.56 -10.02 -3.35
N LEU A 30 0.19 -9.59 -2.14
CA LEU A 30 -0.66 -8.42 -1.96
C LEU A 30 0.01 -7.14 -2.48
N ILE A 31 1.28 -6.92 -2.16
CA ILE A 31 2.07 -5.77 -2.66
C ILE A 31 2.21 -5.82 -4.18
N GLU A 32 2.52 -6.98 -4.77
CA GLU A 32 2.60 -7.15 -6.22
C GLU A 32 1.27 -6.83 -6.90
N THR A 33 0.16 -7.24 -6.30
CA THR A 33 -1.18 -6.92 -6.79
C THR A 33 -1.43 -5.41 -6.73
N LEU A 34 -1.08 -4.76 -5.63
CA LEU A 34 -1.25 -3.31 -5.47
C LEU A 34 -0.33 -2.49 -6.38
N LEU A 35 0.90 -2.98 -6.64
CA LEU A 35 1.83 -2.40 -7.63
C LEU A 35 1.24 -2.49 -9.04
N THR A 36 0.73 -3.67 -9.40
CA THR A 36 0.08 -3.90 -10.70
C THR A 36 -1.17 -3.04 -10.87
N ALA A 37 -1.90 -2.79 -9.77
CA ALA A 37 -3.06 -1.90 -9.75
C ALA A 37 -2.70 -0.40 -9.76
N GLY A 38 -1.42 -0.04 -9.65
CA GLY A 38 -0.97 1.36 -9.61
C GLY A 38 -1.29 2.09 -8.31
N LEU A 39 -1.56 1.37 -7.22
CA LEU A 39 -1.90 1.94 -5.91
C LEU A 39 -0.66 2.20 -5.05
N VAL A 40 0.42 1.44 -5.27
CA VAL A 40 1.72 1.66 -4.64
C VAL A 40 2.79 1.81 -5.70
N ARG A 41 3.93 2.38 -5.30
CA ARG A 41 5.18 2.37 -6.06
C ARG A 41 6.38 2.14 -5.13
N PRO A 42 7.53 1.67 -5.63
CA PRO A 42 8.75 1.61 -4.85
C PRO A 42 9.13 2.99 -4.32
N SER A 43 9.54 3.05 -3.06
CA SER A 43 10.04 4.28 -2.44
C SER A 43 11.39 4.65 -3.06
N VAL A 44 11.62 5.95 -3.25
CA VAL A 44 12.88 6.50 -3.76
C VAL A 44 13.44 7.49 -2.75
N GLY A 45 14.48 7.10 -2.01
CA GLY A 45 15.11 7.97 -1.01
C GLY A 45 15.77 7.22 0.14
N GLU A 46 16.20 7.98 1.16
CA GLU A 46 16.87 7.46 2.35
C GLU A 46 15.99 6.50 3.17
N ASP A 47 14.66 6.67 3.07
CA ASP A 47 13.67 5.82 3.73
C ASP A 47 13.42 4.49 3.00
N ALA A 48 14.01 4.23 1.83
CA ALA A 48 13.70 3.02 1.04
C ALA A 48 14.10 1.72 1.76
N GLU A 49 15.04 1.77 2.70
CA GLU A 49 15.43 0.61 3.50
C GLU A 49 14.38 0.25 4.58
N THR A 50 13.67 1.24 5.12
CA THR A 50 12.70 1.07 6.21
C THR A 50 11.25 1.08 5.72
N ALA A 51 10.96 1.86 4.67
CA ALA A 51 9.69 2.00 3.99
C ALA A 51 9.90 1.78 2.48
N PRO A 52 9.97 0.51 2.02
CA PRO A 52 10.34 0.19 0.64
C PRO A 52 9.26 0.55 -0.41
N TYR A 53 8.05 0.89 0.04
CA TYR A 53 6.93 1.25 -0.82
C TYR A 53 6.27 2.52 -0.32
N GLU A 54 5.68 3.27 -1.25
CA GLU A 54 4.92 4.48 -0.96
C GLU A 54 3.63 4.52 -1.78
N LEU A 55 2.60 5.14 -1.23
CA LEU A 55 1.30 5.26 -1.89
C LEU A 55 1.36 6.16 -3.12
N THR A 56 0.59 5.80 -4.15
CA THR A 56 0.29 6.73 -5.24
C THR A 56 -0.81 7.70 -4.83
N ALA A 57 -0.93 8.83 -5.55
CA ALA A 57 -2.01 9.79 -5.32
C ALA A 57 -3.41 9.16 -5.46
N GLN A 58 -3.55 8.10 -6.26
CA GLN A 58 -4.79 7.35 -6.39
C GLN A 58 -5.11 6.59 -5.09
N ALA A 59 -4.13 5.89 -4.51
CA ALA A 59 -4.33 5.18 -3.25
C ALA A 59 -4.62 6.13 -2.09
N SER A 60 -3.93 7.27 -1.99
CA SER A 60 -4.21 8.26 -0.94
C SER A 60 -5.64 8.80 -1.00
N ARG A 61 -6.17 9.02 -2.21
CA ARG A 61 -7.60 9.39 -2.37
C ARG A 61 -8.53 8.26 -1.92
N LEU A 62 -8.22 7.03 -2.29
CA LEU A 62 -8.98 5.83 -1.92
C LEU A 62 -9.06 5.66 -0.39
N LEU A 63 -7.96 5.90 0.33
CA LEU A 63 -7.93 5.90 1.79
C LEU A 63 -8.80 7.02 2.37
N GLY A 64 -8.69 8.24 1.83
CA GLY A 64 -9.48 9.39 2.28
C GLY A 64 -11.00 9.21 2.07
N GLU A 65 -11.41 8.65 0.94
CA GLU A 65 -12.83 8.35 0.66
C GLU A 65 -13.41 7.29 1.59
N ARG A 66 -12.62 6.28 1.98
CA ARG A 66 -13.06 5.18 2.84
C ARG A 66 -13.01 5.52 4.34
N GLY A 67 -12.12 6.43 4.76
CA GLY A 67 -12.03 6.91 6.14
C GLY A 67 -13.01 8.04 6.49
N ALA A 68 -13.62 8.67 5.48
CA ALA A 68 -14.64 9.72 5.66
C ALA A 68 -16.08 9.19 5.70
N ALA A 69 -16.27 7.87 5.50
CA ALA A 69 -17.56 7.17 5.48
C ALA A 69 -17.88 6.52 6.83
#